data_AF-A0A4Z0KCC2-F1
#
_entry.id   AF-A0A4Z0KCC2-F1
#
_cell.length_a   1.000
_cell.length_b   1.000
_cell.length_c   1.000
_cell.angle_alpha   90.00
_cell.angle_beta   90.00
_cell.angle_gamma   90.00
#
_symmetry.space_group_name_H-M   'P 1'
#
loop_
_entity.id
_entity.type
_entity.pdbx_description
1 polymer ?
#
loop_
_entity_poly.entity_id
_entity_poly.type
_entity_poly.pdbx_seq_one_letter_code
_entity_poly.pdbx_strand_id
1 'polypeptide(L)'
;THIPANTHSINQNTTDIATNTTNINSLSNSVTTLTDDALLWDAASGAFSAKHNGSDSKITNLAAGTLAADSTDAVNGSQLFATNENVSQNTTDIAANTTSINQNTTDIATSPTCINPLRLSGPPR
;
A
#
# COMPACT_ATOMS: atom_id res chain seq x y z
N THR A 1 -26.32 69.55 6.05
CA THR A 1 -24.98 68.95 5.92
C THR A 1 -24.96 67.42 6.03
N HIS A 2 -26.00 66.76 6.58
CA HIS A 2 -26.00 65.30 6.78
C HIS A 2 -26.40 64.43 5.56
N ILE A 3 -27.25 64.94 4.66
CA ILE A 3 -27.73 64.16 3.49
C ILE A 3 -26.55 63.69 2.60
N PRO A 4 -25.61 64.57 2.18
CA PRO A 4 -24.48 64.14 1.36
C PRO A 4 -23.58 63.10 2.03
N ALA A 5 -23.34 63.24 3.35
CA ALA A 5 -22.55 62.29 4.11
C ALA A 5 -23.23 60.92 4.21
N ASN A 6 -24.55 60.90 4.40
CA ASN A 6 -25.34 59.67 4.40
C ASN A 6 -25.32 59.02 3.00
N THR A 7 -25.46 59.79 1.92
CA THR A 7 -25.33 59.28 0.55
C THR A 7 -23.97 58.63 0.32
N HIS A 8 -22.88 59.26 0.77
CA HIS A 8 -21.55 58.68 0.64
C HIS A 8 -21.41 57.37 1.43
N SER A 9 -21.88 57.33 2.67
CA SER A 9 -21.85 56.12 3.52
C SER A 9 -22.67 54.98 2.93
N ILE A 10 -23.85 55.28 2.37
CA ILE A 10 -24.70 54.28 1.70
C ILE A 10 -24.00 53.72 0.46
N ASN A 11 -23.35 54.57 -0.33
CA ASN A 11 -22.59 54.13 -1.51
C ASN A 11 -21.40 53.24 -1.10
N GLN A 12 -20.65 53.62 -0.06
CA GLN A 12 -19.56 52.79 0.47
C GLN A 12 -20.09 51.43 0.96
N ASN A 13 -21.15 51.43 1.76
CA ASN A 13 -21.78 50.18 2.21
C ASN A 13 -22.23 49.31 1.04
N THR A 14 -22.77 49.91 -0.03
CA THR A 14 -23.17 49.18 -1.25
C THR A 14 -21.97 48.51 -1.92
N THR A 15 -20.84 49.22 -2.02
CA THR A 15 -19.58 48.66 -2.54
C THR A 15 -19.03 47.55 -1.64
N ASP A 16 -19.02 47.75 -0.33
CA ASP A 16 -18.52 46.77 0.64
C ASP A 16 -19.35 45.49 0.61
N ILE A 17 -20.68 45.62 0.50
CA ILE A 17 -21.60 44.49 0.35
C ILE A 17 -21.34 43.72 -0.95
N ALA A 18 -21.11 44.42 -2.07
CA ALA A 18 -20.79 43.77 -3.35
C ALA A 18 -19.45 43.00 -3.28
N THR A 19 -18.44 43.59 -2.64
CA THR A 19 -17.16 42.94 -2.37
C THR A 19 -17.33 41.72 -1.47
N ASN A 20 -18.07 41.86 -0.37
CA ASN A 20 -18.34 40.75 0.55
C ASN A 20 -19.08 39.61 -0.13
N THR A 21 -20.05 39.92 -1.01
CA THR A 21 -20.76 38.92 -1.82
C THR A 21 -19.79 38.13 -2.69
N THR A 22 -18.86 38.81 -3.35
CA THR A 22 -17.83 38.17 -4.17
C THR A 22 -16.92 37.27 -3.32
N ASN A 23 -16.44 37.77 -2.19
CA ASN A 23 -15.57 37.01 -1.29
C ASN A 23 -16.26 35.75 -0.74
N ILE A 24 -17.55 35.87 -0.37
CA ILE A 24 -18.35 34.73 0.10
C ILE A 24 -18.49 33.67 -0.98
N ASN A 25 -18.73 34.06 -2.23
CA ASN A 25 -18.82 33.12 -3.35
C ASN A 25 -17.47 32.42 -3.59
N SER A 26 -16.35 33.14 -3.55
CA SER A 26 -15.02 32.55 -3.66
C SER A 26 -14.74 31.55 -2.54
N LEU A 27 -15.08 31.90 -1.30
CA LEU A 27 -14.94 30.99 -0.16
C LEU A 27 -15.80 29.74 -0.32
N SER A 28 -17.06 29.91 -0.74
CA SER A 28 -17.96 28.79 -0.99
C SER A 28 -17.38 27.82 -2.02
N ASN A 29 -16.81 28.34 -3.11
CA ASN A 29 -16.17 27.51 -4.14
C ASN A 29 -14.96 26.76 -3.58
N SER A 30 -14.10 27.43 -2.81
CA SER A 30 -12.97 26.77 -2.15
C SER A 30 -13.40 25.67 -1.20
N VAL A 31 -14.48 25.88 -0.45
CA VAL A 31 -15.05 24.84 0.44
C VAL A 31 -15.54 23.64 -0.38
N THR A 32 -16.24 23.86 -1.49
CA THR A 32 -16.67 22.77 -2.38
C THR A 32 -15.48 21.99 -2.94
N THR A 33 -14.43 22.68 -3.40
CA THR A 33 -13.22 21.99 -3.88
C THR A 33 -12.56 21.16 -2.79
N LEU A 34 -12.48 21.66 -1.55
CA LEU A 34 -11.96 20.89 -0.43
C LEU A 34 -12.83 19.65 -0.13
N THR A 35 -14.16 19.76 -0.26
CA THR A 35 -15.05 18.60 -0.04
C THR A 35 -14.97 17.57 -1.16
N ASP A 36 -14.60 17.97 -2.37
CA ASP A 36 -14.50 17.06 -3.52
C ASP A 36 -13.14 16.34 -3.60
N ASP A 37 -12.04 17.03 -3.26
CA ASP A 37 -10.68 16.52 -3.49
C ASP A 37 -9.99 15.94 -2.24
N ALA A 38 -10.49 16.21 -1.04
CA ALA A 38 -9.85 15.72 0.19
C ALA A 38 -10.12 14.23 0.47
N LEU A 39 -9.20 13.57 1.18
CA LEU A 39 -9.46 12.28 1.83
C LEU A 39 -10.38 12.49 3.04
N LEU A 40 -11.68 12.32 2.83
CA LEU A 40 -12.70 12.55 3.85
C LEU A 40 -13.09 11.27 4.59
N TRP A 41 -13.52 11.44 5.83
CA TRP A 41 -14.11 10.36 6.62
C TRP A 41 -15.46 9.95 6.02
N ASP A 42 -15.59 8.67 5.68
CA ASP A 42 -16.84 8.05 5.31
C ASP A 42 -17.43 7.33 6.52
N ALA A 43 -18.46 7.93 7.12
CA ALA A 43 -19.14 7.41 8.30
C ALA A 43 -19.84 6.07 8.05
N ALA A 44 -20.26 5.79 6.81
CA ALA A 44 -20.89 4.51 6.49
C ALA A 44 -19.87 3.37 6.49
N SER A 45 -18.65 3.65 6.02
CA SER A 45 -17.54 2.69 6.02
C SER A 45 -16.76 2.68 7.34
N GLY A 46 -16.90 3.70 8.18
CA GLY A 46 -16.11 3.86 9.41
C GLY A 46 -14.62 4.03 9.13
N ALA A 47 -14.26 4.69 8.02
CA ALA A 47 -12.88 4.86 7.57
C ALA A 47 -12.71 6.13 6.71
N PHE A 48 -11.47 6.56 6.49
CA PHE A 48 -11.19 7.54 5.42
C PHE A 48 -11.38 6.89 4.05
N SER A 49 -12.11 7.56 3.16
CA SER A 49 -12.36 7.08 1.80
C SER A 49 -11.32 7.66 0.84
N ALA A 50 -10.64 6.78 0.12
CA ALA A 50 -9.80 7.15 -1.01
C ALA A 50 -10.59 7.19 -2.34
N LYS A 51 -11.93 7.20 -2.30
CA LYS A 51 -12.72 7.32 -3.51
C LYS A 51 -12.72 8.75 -4.01
N HIS A 52 -12.35 8.95 -5.27
CA HIS A 52 -12.49 10.23 -5.97
C HIS A 52 -13.41 10.02 -7.17
N ASN A 53 -14.43 10.87 -7.32
CA ASN A 53 -15.47 10.71 -8.34
C ASN A 53 -16.10 9.30 -8.38
N GLY A 54 -16.31 8.71 -7.20
CA GLY A 54 -16.96 7.39 -7.04
C GLY A 54 -16.07 6.17 -7.31
N SER A 55 -14.79 6.37 -7.66
CA SER A 55 -13.86 5.28 -7.96
C SER A 55 -12.73 5.19 -6.94
N ASP A 56 -12.31 3.97 -6.60
CA ASP A 56 -11.16 3.74 -5.74
C ASP A 56 -9.90 4.35 -6.36
N SER A 57 -9.20 5.21 -5.61
CA SER A 57 -8.01 5.93 -6.09
C SER A 57 -6.73 5.50 -5.36
N LYS A 58 -5.59 5.73 -6.01
CA LYS A 58 -4.28 5.48 -5.41
C LYS A 58 -3.92 6.58 -4.42
N ILE A 59 -3.27 6.20 -3.31
CA ILE A 59 -2.54 7.10 -2.44
C ILE A 59 -1.05 6.94 -2.78
N THR A 60 -0.42 8.00 -3.29
CA THR A 60 0.99 7.98 -3.72
C THR A 60 1.83 8.96 -2.89
N ASN A 61 3.14 8.95 -3.10
CA ASN A 61 4.13 9.72 -2.31
C ASN A 61 4.12 9.38 -0.81
N LEU A 62 3.70 8.15 -0.49
CA LEU A 62 3.77 7.59 0.85
C LEU A 62 5.20 7.17 1.15
N ALA A 63 5.83 7.82 2.12
CA ALA A 63 7.12 7.36 2.67
C ALA A 63 6.98 5.93 3.21
N ALA A 64 8.08 5.18 3.25
CA ALA A 64 8.04 3.82 3.80
C ALA A 64 7.65 3.87 5.28
N GLY A 65 6.63 3.10 5.65
CA GLY A 65 6.15 3.00 7.03
C GLY A 65 7.11 2.21 7.90
N THR A 66 7.09 2.45 9.20
CA THR A 66 7.88 1.68 10.16
C THR A 66 7.36 0.23 10.23
N LEU A 67 8.27 -0.74 10.13
CA LEU A 67 7.93 -2.16 10.28
C LEU A 67 8.24 -2.62 11.72
N ALA A 68 7.23 -2.53 12.59
CA ALA A 68 7.28 -2.95 13.99
C ALA A 68 5.94 -3.54 14.42
N ALA A 69 5.92 -4.31 15.52
CA ALA A 69 4.74 -5.08 15.95
C ALA A 69 3.51 -4.22 16.29
N ASP A 70 3.73 -2.98 16.72
CA ASP A 70 2.74 -2.01 17.15
C ASP A 70 2.62 -0.80 16.20
N SER A 71 3.25 -0.87 15.02
CA SER A 71 3.20 0.22 14.04
C SER A 71 1.80 0.40 13.47
N THR A 72 1.38 1.66 13.35
CA THR A 72 0.16 2.07 12.65
C THR A 72 0.46 2.79 11.34
N ASP A 73 1.72 2.79 10.90
CA ASP A 73 2.14 3.43 9.67
C ASP A 73 1.60 2.64 8.46
N ALA A 74 1.08 3.36 7.47
CA ALA A 74 0.78 2.75 6.18
C ALA A 74 2.08 2.30 5.49
N VAL A 75 2.06 1.11 4.89
CA VAL A 75 3.19 0.59 4.09
C VAL A 75 3.02 0.95 2.63
N ASN A 76 4.14 1.22 1.94
CA ASN A 76 4.11 1.51 0.51
C ASN A 76 4.53 0.30 -0.33
N GLY A 77 4.40 0.42 -1.66
CA GLY A 77 4.69 -0.66 -2.59
C GLY A 77 6.14 -1.18 -2.56
N SER A 78 7.12 -0.34 -2.22
CA SER A 78 8.53 -0.78 -2.15
C SER A 78 8.79 -1.79 -1.03
N GLN A 79 8.07 -1.66 0.10
CA GLN A 79 8.20 -2.57 1.23
C GLN A 79 7.58 -3.94 0.92
N LEU A 80 6.40 -3.93 0.29
CA LEU A 80 5.76 -5.17 -0.17
C LEU A 80 6.60 -5.85 -1.26
N PHE A 81 7.19 -5.08 -2.17
CA PHE A 81 8.10 -5.60 -3.19
C PHE A 81 9.31 -6.32 -2.57
N ALA A 82 10.01 -5.69 -1.63
CA ALA A 82 11.15 -6.31 -0.94
C ALA A 82 10.77 -7.62 -0.23
N THR A 83 9.57 -7.68 0.35
CA THR A 83 9.03 -8.90 0.96
C THR A 83 8.81 -10.00 -0.08
N ASN A 84 8.23 -9.65 -1.23
CA ASN A 84 7.97 -10.60 -2.32
C ASN A 84 9.28 -11.16 -2.93
N GLU A 85 10.33 -10.36 -3.03
CA GLU A 85 11.65 -10.83 -3.49
C GLU A 85 12.22 -11.92 -2.56
N ASN A 86 12.12 -11.71 -1.24
CA ASN A 86 12.55 -12.72 -0.26
C ASN A 86 11.72 -14.01 -0.37
N VAL A 87 10.41 -13.91 -0.60
CA VAL A 87 9.52 -15.07 -0.81
C VAL A 87 9.88 -15.82 -2.10
N SER A 88 10.19 -15.09 -3.16
CA SER A 88 10.64 -15.66 -4.44
C SER A 88 11.96 -16.42 -4.28
N GLN A 89 12.92 -15.85 -3.53
CA GLN A 89 14.18 -16.52 -3.23
C GLN A 89 13.95 -17.81 -2.44
N ASN A 90 13.14 -17.76 -1.37
CA ASN A 90 12.81 -18.97 -0.60
C ASN A 90 12.18 -20.06 -1.48
N THR A 91 11.32 -19.68 -2.44
CA THR A 91 10.71 -20.62 -3.38
C THR A 91 11.76 -21.32 -4.24
N THR A 92 12.75 -20.56 -4.72
CA THR A 92 13.88 -21.08 -5.49
C THR A 92 14.72 -22.05 -4.65
N ASP A 93 15.05 -21.67 -3.42
CA ASP A 93 15.85 -22.50 -2.51
C ASP A 93 15.14 -23.81 -2.15
N ILE A 94 13.82 -23.77 -1.97
CA ILE A 94 13.00 -24.97 -1.72
C ILE A 94 13.00 -25.90 -2.94
N ALA A 95 12.88 -25.36 -4.15
CA ALA A 95 12.95 -26.16 -5.38
C ALA A 95 14.31 -26.82 -5.56
N ALA A 96 15.40 -26.11 -5.22
CA ALA A 96 16.74 -26.66 -5.20
C ALA A 96 16.86 -27.80 -4.16
N ASN A 97 16.40 -27.58 -2.93
CA ASN A 97 16.37 -28.61 -1.89
C ASN A 97 15.58 -29.85 -2.32
N THR A 98 14.42 -29.64 -2.97
CA THR A 98 13.60 -30.74 -3.50
C THR A 98 14.36 -31.55 -4.54
N THR A 99 15.08 -30.89 -5.44
CA THR A 99 15.95 -31.54 -6.43
C THR A 99 17.04 -32.38 -5.73
N SER A 100 17.72 -31.83 -4.74
CA SER A 100 18.74 -32.55 -3.97
C SER A 100 18.18 -33.75 -3.20
N ILE A 101 16.99 -33.63 -2.61
CA ILE A 101 16.32 -34.75 -1.91
C ILE A 101 15.96 -35.88 -2.89
N ASN A 102 15.44 -35.54 -4.08
CA ASN A 102 15.13 -36.53 -5.10
C ASN A 102 16.40 -37.24 -5.60
N GLN A 103 17.50 -36.51 -5.74
CA GLN A 103 18.80 -37.09 -6.07
C GLN A 103 19.28 -38.06 -4.98
N ASN A 104 19.27 -37.62 -3.71
CA ASN A 104 19.62 -38.47 -2.58
C ASN A 104 18.76 -39.74 -2.51
N THR A 105 17.45 -39.62 -2.79
CA THR A 105 16.52 -40.76 -2.83
C THR A 105 16.93 -41.76 -3.92
N THR A 106 17.38 -41.27 -5.08
CA THR A 106 17.89 -42.10 -6.18
C THR A 106 19.22 -42.78 -5.81
N ASP A 107 20.14 -42.05 -5.20
CA ASP A 107 21.44 -42.57 -4.79
C ASP A 107 21.29 -43.67 -3.73
N ILE A 108 20.37 -43.50 -2.77
CA ILE A 108 20.04 -44.52 -1.77
C ILE A 108 19.46 -45.77 -2.44
N ALA A 109 18.53 -45.60 -3.37
CA ALA A 109 17.91 -46.74 -4.07
C ALA A 109 18.91 -47.55 -4.91
N THR A 110 19.97 -46.92 -5.40
CA THR A 110 21.00 -47.56 -6.25
C THR A 110 22.20 -48.11 -5.47
N SER A 111 22.34 -47.77 -4.18
CA SER A 111 23.38 -48.27 -3.27
C SER A 111 23.48 -49.82 -3.07
N PRO A 112 22.47 -50.69 -3.30
CA PRO A 112 22.57 -52.13 -2.99
C PRO A 112 23.43 -53.00 -3.93
N THR A 113 24.12 -52.45 -4.93
CA THR A 113 25.00 -53.26 -5.81
C THR A 113 26.36 -53.61 -5.18
N CYS A 114 26.69 -53.07 -4.00
CA CYS A 114 27.97 -53.29 -3.32
C CYS A 114 27.92 -54.14 -2.03
N ILE A 115 26.74 -54.57 -1.57
CA ILE A 115 26.64 -55.66 -0.59
C ILE A 115 26.64 -56.97 -1.37
N ASN A 116 27.79 -57.30 -1.97
CA ASN A 116 28.03 -58.63 -2.52
C ASN A 116 27.69 -59.64 -1.39
N PRO A 117 26.71 -60.57 -1.54
CA PRO A 117 26.56 -61.63 -0.56
C PRO A 117 27.90 -62.34 -0.54
N LEU A 118 28.61 -62.26 0.59
CA LEU A 118 29.89 -62.91 0.81
C LEU A 118 29.79 -64.32 0.24
N ARG A 119 30.34 -64.53 -0.96
CA ARG A 119 30.49 -65.86 -1.53
C ARG A 119 31.51 -66.53 -0.64
N LEU A 120 31.04 -67.21 0.39
CA LEU A 120 31.83 -68.14 1.18
C LEU A 120 32.15 -69.34 0.28
N SER A 121 33.01 -69.15 -0.72
CA SER A 121 33.64 -70.25 -1.44
C SER A 121 34.77 -70.79 -0.56
N GLY A 122 34.41 -71.52 0.49
CA GLY A 122 35.34 -72.45 1.13
C GLY A 122 35.65 -73.59 0.15
N PRO A 123 36.93 -74.00 0.00
CA PRO A 123 37.28 -75.04 -0.97
C PRO A 123 36.76 -76.41 -0.50
N PRO A 124 36.37 -77.31 -1.42
CA PRO A 124 35.85 -78.63 -1.07
C PRO A 124 36.96 -79.53 -0.52
N ARG A 125 36.68 -80.27 0.56
CA ARG A 125 37.39 -81.49 0.96
C ARG A 125 36.45 -82.67 0.85
#